data_AF-A0A929DMC8-F1
#
_entry.id   AF-A0A929DMC8-F1
#
_cell.length_a   1.000
_cell.length_b   1.000
_cell.length_c   1.000
_cell.angle_alpha   90.00
_cell.angle_beta   90.00
_cell.angle_gamma   90.00
#
_symmetry.space_group_name_H-M   'P 1'
#
loop_
_entity.id
_entity.type
_entity.pdbx_description
1 polymer ?
#
loop_
_entity_poly.entity_id
_entity_poly.type
_entity_poly.pdbx_seq_one_letter_code
_entity_poly.pdbx_strand_id
1 'polypeptide(L)'
;MLDKLRGLSRSHKGLINIMPLQTGGILTDAAREALLEFGDGYSVCDFCLGSLCDITKPPVRELTHDLLPEFLDCDVATLTYGARDGIFMIMHSLVKPGESVLVDA
;
A
#
# COMPACT_ATOMS: atom_id res chain seq x y z
N MET A 1 -26.58 -9.07 8.03
CA MET A 1 -25.39 -8.18 8.00
C MET A 1 -25.00 -7.86 6.55
N LEU A 2 -24.73 -8.88 5.74
CA LEU A 2 -24.36 -8.72 4.32
C LEU A 2 -25.40 -7.98 3.49
N ASP A 3 -26.70 -8.15 3.75
CA ASP A 3 -27.75 -7.46 2.98
C ASP A 3 -27.67 -5.93 3.06
N LYS A 4 -27.16 -5.38 4.18
CA LYS A 4 -26.94 -3.92 4.32
C LYS A 4 -25.75 -3.40 3.51
N LEU A 5 -24.85 -4.28 3.07
CA LEU A 5 -23.62 -3.96 2.33
C LEU A 5 -23.74 -4.27 0.84
N ARG A 6 -24.89 -4.82 0.39
CA ARG A 6 -25.15 -5.07 -1.02
C ARG A 6 -25.50 -3.77 -1.75
N GLY A 7 -25.06 -3.66 -3.00
CA GLY A 7 -25.42 -2.54 -3.87
C GLY A 7 -24.86 -1.18 -3.44
N LEU A 8 -23.79 -1.17 -2.63
CA LEU A 8 -23.10 0.06 -2.27
C LEU A 8 -22.63 0.77 -3.54
N SER A 9 -22.94 2.05 -3.63
CA SER A 9 -22.53 2.91 -4.73
C SER A 9 -21.97 4.22 -4.19
N ARG A 10 -20.99 4.77 -4.90
CA ARG A 10 -20.40 6.06 -4.55
C ARG A 10 -21.28 7.16 -5.13
N SER A 11 -21.91 7.97 -4.27
CA SER A 11 -22.82 9.05 -4.68
C SER A 11 -22.18 10.06 -5.63
N HIS A 12 -20.87 10.27 -5.51
CA HIS A 12 -20.10 11.22 -6.33
C HIS A 12 -19.43 10.59 -7.56
N LYS A 13 -19.78 9.34 -7.92
CA LYS A 13 -19.22 8.67 -9.11
C LYS A 13 -19.57 9.45 -10.38
N GLY A 14 -18.58 9.70 -11.22
CA GLY A 14 -18.76 10.42 -12.49
C GLY A 14 -18.68 11.95 -12.39
N LEU A 15 -18.53 12.50 -11.19
CA LEU A 15 -18.24 13.91 -10.98
C LEU A 15 -16.73 14.19 -11.07
N ILE A 16 -16.36 15.43 -11.37
CA ILE A 16 -14.97 15.89 -11.28
C ILE A 16 -14.58 15.91 -9.81
N ASN A 17 -13.54 15.13 -9.46
CA ASN A 17 -13.02 15.09 -8.10
C ASN A 17 -11.85 16.05 -7.94
N ILE A 18 -12.01 17.04 -7.06
CA ILE A 18 -10.98 18.03 -6.73
C ILE A 18 -10.38 17.82 -5.33
N MET A 19 -10.77 16.78 -4.60
CA MET A 19 -10.27 16.49 -3.27
C MET A 19 -8.80 16.03 -3.33
N PRO A 20 -7.82 16.79 -2.82
CA PRO A 20 -6.40 16.48 -3.02
C PRO A 20 -5.97 15.10 -2.52
N LEU A 21 -6.61 14.59 -1.46
CA LEU A 21 -6.32 13.28 -0.89
C LEU A 21 -6.81 12.10 -1.76
N GLN A 22 -7.71 12.34 -2.71
CA GLN A 22 -8.35 11.28 -3.49
C GLN A 22 -7.87 11.22 -4.94
N THR A 23 -7.42 12.34 -5.50
CA THR A 23 -7.05 12.44 -6.92
C THR A 23 -5.86 11.54 -7.27
N GLY A 24 -4.85 11.46 -6.40
CA GLY A 24 -3.72 10.55 -6.57
C GLY A 24 -4.02 9.08 -6.29
N GLY A 25 -5.18 8.77 -5.68
CA GLY A 25 -5.57 7.41 -5.28
C GLY A 25 -6.58 6.75 -6.24
N ILE A 26 -6.80 7.31 -7.43
CA ILE A 26 -7.72 6.73 -8.41
C ILE A 26 -7.05 5.52 -9.07
N LEU A 27 -7.62 4.33 -8.88
CA LEU A 27 -7.11 3.10 -9.52
C LEU A 27 -7.09 3.24 -11.05
N THR A 28 -5.97 2.83 -11.63
CA THR A 28 -5.80 2.57 -13.06
C THR A 28 -6.59 1.33 -13.48
N ASP A 29 -6.82 1.15 -14.78
CA ASP A 29 -7.56 -0.02 -15.29
C ASP A 29 -6.83 -1.33 -14.96
N ALA A 30 -5.51 -1.39 -15.14
CA ALA A 30 -4.69 -2.54 -14.76
C ALA A 30 -4.79 -2.88 -13.26
N ALA A 31 -4.83 -1.87 -12.38
CA ALA A 31 -4.99 -2.09 -10.95
C ALA A 31 -6.40 -2.60 -10.58
N ARG A 32 -7.43 -2.20 -11.34
CA ARG A 32 -8.79 -2.74 -11.16
C ARG A 32 -8.86 -4.20 -11.56
N GLU A 33 -8.24 -4.58 -12.67
CA GLU A 33 -8.16 -5.98 -13.11
C GLU A 33 -7.42 -6.85 -12.09
N ALA A 34 -6.25 -6.39 -11.62
CA ALA A 34 -5.50 -7.09 -10.58
C ALA A 34 -6.30 -7.23 -9.28
N LEU A 35 -7.05 -6.20 -8.86
CA LEU A 35 -7.88 -6.27 -7.66
C LEU A 35 -9.05 -7.26 -7.81
N LEU A 36 -9.61 -7.43 -9.01
CA LEU A 36 -10.65 -8.42 -9.25
C LEU A 36 -10.12 -9.84 -9.15
N GLU A 37 -8.88 -10.09 -9.59
CA GLU A 37 -8.26 -11.41 -9.55
C GLU A 37 -7.70 -11.76 -8.14
N PHE A 38 -7.03 -10.80 -7.49
CA PHE A 38 -6.32 -11.01 -6.23
C PHE A 38 -7.04 -10.41 -5.01
N GLY A 39 -8.31 -10.02 -5.15
CA GLY A 39 -9.06 -9.31 -4.09
C GLY A 39 -9.46 -10.16 -2.89
N ASP A 40 -9.38 -11.48 -3.02
CA ASP A 40 -9.81 -12.42 -1.98
C ASP A 40 -8.69 -12.73 -0.98
N GLY A 41 -9.04 -12.65 0.31
CA GLY A 41 -8.28 -13.24 1.42
C GLY A 41 -6.78 -12.99 1.38
N TYR A 42 -6.00 -14.02 1.69
CA TYR A 42 -4.54 -14.03 1.61
C TYR A 42 -4.06 -13.96 0.14
N SER A 43 -4.32 -12.82 -0.52
CA SER A 43 -4.34 -12.58 -1.97
C SER A 43 -3.28 -13.27 -2.82
N VAL A 44 -2.04 -13.30 -2.33
CA VAL A 44 -0.88 -13.85 -3.08
C VAL A 44 -0.18 -14.96 -2.30
N CYS A 45 -0.77 -15.45 -1.21
CA CYS A 45 -0.08 -16.37 -0.31
C CYS A 45 0.12 -17.77 -0.86
N ASP A 46 -0.60 -18.16 -1.92
CA ASP A 46 -0.32 -19.40 -2.66
C ASP A 46 1.12 -19.45 -3.21
N PHE A 47 1.75 -18.28 -3.34
CA PHE A 47 3.11 -18.10 -3.83
C PHE A 47 4.11 -17.72 -2.73
N CYS A 48 3.65 -17.59 -1.48
CA CYS A 48 4.46 -17.13 -0.37
C CYS A 48 5.21 -18.28 0.30
N LEU A 49 6.55 -18.19 0.36
CA LEU A 49 7.41 -19.14 1.08
C LEU A 49 7.74 -18.69 2.52
N GLY A 50 6.97 -17.74 3.06
CA GLY A 50 7.15 -17.18 4.42
C GLY A 50 7.46 -15.69 4.45
N SER A 51 7.67 -15.05 3.29
CA SER A 51 7.95 -13.62 3.15
C SER A 51 7.23 -13.06 1.92
N LEU A 52 6.44 -12.00 2.11
CA LEU A 52 5.69 -11.34 1.02
C LEU A 52 6.64 -10.72 -0.02
N CYS A 53 7.73 -10.09 0.44
CA CYS A 53 8.69 -9.42 -0.43
C CYS A 53 9.56 -10.38 -1.25
N ASP A 54 9.51 -11.70 -0.97
CA ASP A 54 10.26 -12.71 -1.72
C ASP A 54 9.43 -13.40 -2.79
N ILE A 55 8.15 -13.04 -2.94
CA ILE A 55 7.28 -13.61 -3.97
C ILE A 55 7.73 -13.15 -5.36
N THR A 56 8.13 -14.09 -6.22
CA THR A 56 8.57 -13.81 -7.59
C THR A 56 7.44 -13.85 -8.63
N LYS A 57 6.33 -14.50 -8.30
CA LYS A 57 5.13 -14.56 -9.16
C LYS A 57 3.87 -14.51 -8.29
N PRO A 58 3.13 -13.38 -8.23
CA PRO A 58 3.35 -12.11 -8.95
C PRO A 58 4.69 -11.42 -8.59
N PRO A 59 5.20 -10.47 -9.40
CA PRO A 59 6.56 -9.91 -9.26
C PRO A 59 6.69 -8.93 -8.08
N VAL A 60 6.30 -9.36 -6.87
CA VAL A 60 6.42 -8.55 -5.64
C VAL A 60 7.89 -8.31 -5.31
N ARG A 61 8.73 -9.34 -5.48
CA ARG A 61 10.17 -9.25 -5.24
C ARG A 61 10.85 -8.18 -6.09
N GLU A 62 10.60 -8.21 -7.40
CA GLU A 62 11.11 -7.21 -8.34
C GLU A 62 10.59 -5.81 -7.98
N LEU A 63 9.31 -5.70 -7.64
CA LEU A 63 8.73 -4.43 -7.18
C LEU A 63 9.47 -3.88 -5.95
N THR A 64 9.71 -4.69 -4.92
CA THR A 64 10.27 -4.21 -3.65
C THR A 64 11.78 -4.08 -3.63
N HIS A 65 12.50 -4.93 -4.36
CA HIS A 65 13.97 -4.96 -4.34
C HIS A 65 14.62 -4.20 -5.48
N ASP A 66 13.93 -3.97 -6.60
CA ASP A 66 14.51 -3.36 -7.79
C ASP A 66 13.76 -2.06 -8.16
N LEU A 67 12.46 -2.15 -8.46
CA LEU A 67 11.70 -1.03 -9.03
C LEU A 67 11.44 0.11 -8.04
N LEU A 68 11.04 -0.19 -6.80
CA LEU A 68 10.79 0.83 -5.79
C LEU A 68 12.06 1.57 -5.33
N PRO A 69 13.17 0.89 -5.02
CA PRO A 69 14.44 1.57 -4.71
C PRO A 69 14.92 2.49 -5.83
N GLU A 70 14.88 2.03 -7.09
CA GLU A 70 15.24 2.84 -8.26
C GLU A 70 14.32 4.07 -8.40
N PHE A 71 13.00 3.88 -8.26
CA PHE A 71 12.03 4.96 -8.39
C PHE A 71 12.17 6.02 -7.28
N LEU A 72 12.51 5.60 -6.06
CA LEU A 72 12.64 6.47 -4.89
C LEU A 72 14.05 7.05 -4.71
N ASP A 73 15.02 6.62 -5.52
CA ASP A 73 16.44 6.96 -5.37
C ASP A 73 16.96 6.64 -3.95
N CYS A 74 16.73 5.40 -3.51
CA CYS A 74 17.18 4.90 -2.19
C CYS A 74 17.76 3.49 -2.25
N ASP A 75 18.46 3.09 -1.17
CA ASP A 75 19.11 1.77 -1.10
C ASP A 75 18.11 0.61 -0.89
N VAL A 76 17.07 0.85 -0.09
CA VAL A 76 16.10 -0.18 0.34
C VAL A 76 14.70 0.40 0.40
N ALA A 77 13.73 -0.32 -0.16
CA ALA A 77 12.31 -0.04 -0.02
C ALA A 77 11.58 -1.21 0.65
N THR A 78 10.50 -0.91 1.37
CA THR A 78 9.63 -1.93 1.97
C THR A 78 8.16 -1.50 1.91
N LEU A 79 7.25 -2.48 1.88
CA LEU A 79 5.81 -2.24 1.88
C LEU A 79 5.32 -2.05 3.32
N THR A 80 4.42 -1.08 3.52
CA THR A 80 3.78 -0.79 4.82
C THR A 80 2.28 -0.59 4.65
N TYR A 81 1.54 -0.49 5.75
CA TYR A 81 0.09 -0.22 5.71
C TYR A 81 -0.26 1.27 5.47
N GLY A 82 0.72 2.05 5.01
CA GLY A 82 0.60 3.47 4.70
C GLY A 82 1.66 4.31 5.40
N ALA A 83 1.74 5.59 5.04
CA ALA A 83 2.80 6.50 5.51
C ALA A 83 2.93 6.56 7.04
N ARG A 84 1.80 6.56 7.77
CA ARG A 84 1.78 6.61 9.24
C ARG A 84 2.40 5.36 9.88
N ASP A 85 2.19 4.20 9.27
CA ASP A 85 2.77 2.94 9.72
C ASP A 85 4.28 2.91 9.48
N GLY A 86 4.73 3.41 8.32
CA GLY A 86 6.16 3.61 8.03
C GLY A 86 6.85 4.57 9.00
N ILE A 87 6.24 5.71 9.32
CA ILE A 87 6.77 6.66 10.32
C ILE A 87 6.90 5.96 11.68
N PHE A 88 5.86 5.24 12.11
CA PHE A 88 5.88 4.50 13.37
C PHE A 88 6.97 3.43 13.37
N MET A 89 7.12 2.65 12.30
CA MET A 89 8.15 1.62 12.16
C MET A 89 9.55 2.20 12.38
N ILE A 90 9.87 3.35 11.78
CA ILE A 90 11.16 4.02 11.96
C ILE A 90 11.32 4.56 13.39
N MET A 91 10.33 5.29 13.91
CA MET A 91 10.39 5.83 15.27
C MET A 91 10.57 4.72 16.30
N HIS A 92 9.81 3.63 16.19
CA HIS A 92 9.87 2.51 17.11
C HIS A 92 11.19 1.75 17.04
N SER A 93 11.80 1.66 15.86
CA SER A 93 13.05 0.92 15.66
C SER A 93 14.30 1.71 16.07
N LEU A 94 14.26 3.05 15.97
CA LEU A 94 15.43 3.90 16.15
C LEU A 94 15.41 4.73 17.45
N VAL A 95 14.23 5.13 17.92
CA VAL A 95 14.08 6.09 19.04
C VAL A 95 13.83 5.35 20.34
N LYS A 96 14.48 5.78 21.43
CA LYS A 96 14.30 5.23 22.77
C LYS A 96 13.29 6.05 23.60
N PRO A 97 12.64 5.44 24.60
CA PRO A 97 11.78 6.17 25.52
C PRO A 97 12.51 7.36 26.17
N GLY A 98 11.92 8.56 26.05
CA GLY A 98 12.48 9.81 26.58
C GLY A 98 13.30 10.63 25.58
N GLU A 99 13.62 10.09 24.40
CA GLU A 99 14.24 10.86 23.32
C GLU A 99 13.20 11.72 22.57
N SER A 100 13.69 12.70 21.81
CA SER A 100 12.85 13.63 21.05
C SER A 100 13.07 13.47 19.56
N VAL A 101 11.98 13.58 18.78
CA VAL A 101 12.03 13.69 17.32
C VAL A 101 11.72 15.13 16.95
N LEU A 102 12.64 15.80 16.25
CA LEU A 102 12.44 17.14 15.74
C LEU A 102 11.77 17.08 14.36
N VAL A 103 10.66 17.79 14.21
CA VAL A 103 9.88 17.90 12.96
C VAL A 103 9.57 19.37 12.69
N ASP A 104 9.10 19.68 11.47
CA ASP A 104 8.58 20.99 11.11
C ASP A 104 7.26 21.31 11.85
N ALA A 105 6.81 22.57 11.71
CA ALA A 105 5.65 23.11 12.42
C ALA A 105 4.32 22.87 11.68
#